data_AF-A0A1F3BH42-F1
#
_entry.id   AF-A0A1F3BH42-F1
#
_cell.length_a   1.000
_cell.length_b   1.000
_cell.length_c   1.000
_cell.angle_alpha   90.00
_cell.angle_beta   90.00
_cell.angle_gamma   90.00
#
_symmetry.space_group_name_H-M   'P 1'
#
loop_
_entity.id
_entity.type
_entity.pdbx_description
1 polymer ?
#
loop_
_entity_poly.entity_id
_entity_poly.type
_entity_poly.pdbx_seq_one_letter_code
_entity_poly.pdbx_strand_id
1 'polypeptide(L)'
;MDKSFKYSVNLSFEEIKLPAFQDILVLAKNSPHGVIGISKSFELLAPNGFEIIKIEHDKVEALLVNKRILTKISSERILKILKEKVFNFISEGEILKVDFKVIVSCVIE
;
A
#
# COMPACT_ATOMS: atom_id res chain seq x y z
N MET A 1 -51.17 -11.18 -14.07
CA MET A 1 -50.83 -11.79 -12.78
C MET A 1 -49.41 -11.35 -12.46
N ASP A 2 -49.29 -10.28 -11.68
CA ASP A 2 -48.02 -9.62 -11.34
C ASP A 2 -47.20 -10.53 -10.42
N LYS A 3 -45.96 -10.85 -10.77
CA LYS A 3 -45.08 -11.69 -9.93
C LYS A 3 -44.53 -10.81 -8.80
N SER A 4 -45.06 -10.96 -7.58
CA SER A 4 -44.48 -10.30 -6.42
C SER A 4 -43.17 -10.99 -6.04
N PHE A 5 -42.04 -10.37 -6.33
CA PHE A 5 -40.76 -10.84 -5.85
C PHE A 5 -40.61 -10.51 -4.36
N LYS A 6 -40.29 -11.53 -3.56
CA LYS A 6 -40.00 -11.37 -2.13
C LYS A 6 -38.49 -11.44 -1.94
N TYR A 7 -37.88 -10.31 -1.60
CA TYR A 7 -36.45 -10.20 -1.35
C TYR A 7 -36.20 -10.20 0.16
N SER A 8 -35.18 -10.95 0.60
CA SER A 8 -34.65 -10.89 1.96
C SER A 8 -33.21 -10.40 1.86
N VAL A 9 -32.89 -9.30 2.53
CA VAL A 9 -31.57 -8.66 2.50
C VAL A 9 -31.03 -8.61 3.92
N ASN A 10 -29.84 -9.19 4.12
CA ASN A 10 -29.06 -9.02 5.34
C ASN A 10 -27.97 -7.96 5.08
N LEU A 11 -27.89 -6.95 5.93
CA LEU A 11 -27.04 -5.77 5.72
C LEU A 11 -26.19 -5.49 6.97
N SER A 12 -24.92 -5.21 6.75
CA SER A 12 -23.98 -4.67 7.74
C SER A 12 -23.14 -3.59 7.09
N PHE A 13 -22.72 -2.59 7.86
CA PHE A 13 -21.85 -1.50 7.41
C PHE A 13 -20.77 -1.22 8.46
N GLU A 14 -19.61 -0.74 8.02
CA GLU A 14 -18.53 -0.25 8.87
C GLU A 14 -18.00 1.07 8.32
N GLU A 15 -17.45 1.91 9.21
CA GLU A 15 -16.75 3.12 8.79
C GLU A 15 -15.38 2.73 8.22
N ILE A 16 -15.12 3.07 6.95
CA ILE A 16 -13.78 2.96 6.37
C ILE A 16 -13.05 4.29 6.49
N LYS A 17 -11.73 4.23 6.68
CA LYS A 17 -10.85 5.40 6.58
C LYS A 17 -10.10 5.33 5.27
N LEU A 18 -10.10 6.42 4.52
CA LEU A 18 -9.29 6.56 3.32
C LEU A 18 -7.88 7.05 3.70
N PRO A 19 -6.82 6.57 3.01
CA PRO A 19 -6.83 5.44 2.08
C PRO A 19 -7.06 4.08 2.78
N ALA A 20 -7.71 3.14 2.09
CA ALA A 20 -8.10 1.82 2.62
C ALA A 20 -6.92 0.88 2.95
N PHE A 21 -5.70 1.30 2.65
CA PHE A 21 -4.46 0.64 3.04
C PHE A 21 -3.45 1.70 3.45
N GLN A 22 -2.62 1.38 4.44
CA GLN A 22 -1.87 2.40 5.19
C GLN A 22 -0.38 2.10 5.33
N ASP A 23 0.13 1.01 4.77
CA ASP A 23 1.53 0.62 5.02
C ASP A 23 2.42 0.93 3.82
N ILE A 24 2.61 -0.04 2.91
CA ILE A 24 3.51 0.10 1.78
C ILE A 24 2.81 -0.34 0.49
N LEU A 25 3.00 0.43 -0.59
CA LEU A 25 2.75 -0.03 -1.95
C LEU A 25 4.06 -0.26 -2.70
N VAL A 26 4.12 -1.37 -3.43
CA VAL A 26 5.14 -1.64 -4.44
C VAL A 26 4.53 -1.42 -5.81
N LEU A 27 5.06 -0.45 -6.56
CA LEU A 27 4.60 -0.14 -7.91
C LEU A 27 5.51 -0.83 -8.91
N ALA A 28 4.96 -1.76 -9.68
CA ALA A 28 5.64 -2.28 -10.85
C ALA A 28 5.78 -1.18 -11.92
N LYS A 29 6.74 -1.36 -12.82
CA LYS A 29 6.76 -0.61 -14.07
C LYS A 29 5.47 -0.84 -14.83
N ASN A 30 5.01 0.20 -15.52
CA ASN A 30 3.75 0.17 -16.29
C ASN A 30 2.50 -0.10 -15.43
N SER A 31 2.58 0.09 -14.11
CA SER A 31 1.43 -0.02 -13.20
C SER A 31 0.30 0.95 -13.58
N PRO A 32 -0.98 0.59 -13.37
CA PRO A 32 -2.12 1.45 -13.59
C PRO A 32 -1.93 2.81 -12.92
N HIS A 33 -2.18 3.88 -13.67
CA HIS A 33 -1.99 5.28 -13.25
C HIS A 33 -0.53 5.70 -13.02
N GLY A 34 0.43 4.76 -13.04
CA GLY A 34 1.85 4.98 -12.83
C GLY A 34 2.19 5.62 -11.48
N VAL A 35 3.47 5.88 -11.26
CA VAL A 35 3.94 6.53 -10.02
C VAL A 35 3.30 7.90 -9.83
N ILE A 36 3.19 8.70 -10.89
CA ILE A 36 2.66 10.07 -10.82
C ILE A 36 1.17 10.06 -10.42
N GLY A 37 0.35 9.21 -11.05
CA GLY A 37 -1.08 9.16 -10.77
C GLY A 37 -1.35 8.68 -9.36
N ILE A 38 -0.73 7.57 -8.95
CA ILE A 38 -0.88 7.03 -7.60
C ILE A 38 -0.39 8.04 -6.55
N SER A 39 0.76 8.68 -6.78
CA SER A 39 1.30 9.69 -5.85
C SER A 39 0.35 10.87 -5.65
N LYS A 40 -0.26 11.39 -6.73
CA LYS A 40 -1.24 12.47 -6.64
C LYS A 40 -2.50 12.04 -5.90
N SER A 41 -3.00 10.83 -6.17
CA SER A 41 -4.16 10.28 -5.45
C SER A 41 -3.88 10.17 -3.95
N PHE A 42 -2.70 9.67 -3.57
CA PHE A 42 -2.31 9.54 -2.18
C PHE A 42 -2.09 10.88 -1.49
N GLU A 43 -1.53 11.87 -2.19
CA GLU A 43 -1.38 13.22 -1.64
C GLU A 43 -2.74 13.89 -1.37
N LEU A 44 -3.77 13.61 -2.18
CA LEU A 44 -5.13 14.10 -1.94
C LEU A 44 -5.82 13.42 -0.75
N LEU A 45 -5.57 12.12 -0.56
CA LEU A 45 -6.23 11.31 0.47
C LEU A 45 -5.52 11.41 1.83
N ALA A 46 -4.19 11.48 1.82
CA ALA A 46 -3.35 11.54 3.01
C ALA A 46 -2.17 12.49 2.74
N PRO A 47 -2.41 13.82 2.78
CA PRO A 47 -1.38 14.81 2.49
C PRO A 47 -0.12 14.60 3.33
N ASN A 48 1.04 14.60 2.68
CA ASN A 48 2.34 14.30 3.30
C ASN A 48 2.42 12.95 4.05
N GLY A 49 1.47 12.04 3.87
CA GLY A 49 1.38 10.77 4.61
C GLY A 49 2.36 9.70 4.12
N PHE A 50 2.79 9.80 2.86
CA PHE A 50 3.63 8.80 2.21
C PHE A 50 4.90 9.45 1.65
N GLU A 51 5.98 8.67 1.68
CA GLU A 51 7.24 8.97 1.00
C GLU A 51 7.32 8.11 -0.26
N ILE A 52 7.73 8.72 -1.38
CA ILE A 52 7.93 8.01 -2.63
C ILE A 52 9.41 7.71 -2.79
N ILE A 53 9.77 6.43 -2.86
CA ILE A 53 11.14 5.97 -3.04
C ILE A 53 11.26 5.38 -4.43
N LYS A 54 11.97 6.07 -5.32
CA LYS A 54 12.25 5.57 -6.68
C LYS A 54 13.22 4.39 -6.60
N ILE A 55 12.92 3.35 -7.36
CA ILE A 55 13.70 2.11 -7.34
C ILE A 55 14.34 1.88 -8.70
N GLU A 56 15.64 1.63 -8.71
CA GLU A 56 16.33 1.06 -9.85
C GLU A 56 16.23 -0.47 -9.79
N HIS A 57 15.26 -1.03 -10.50
CA HIS A 57 15.00 -2.47 -10.59
C HIS A 57 14.39 -2.81 -11.95
N ASP A 58 14.49 -4.06 -12.38
CA ASP A 58 13.97 -4.53 -13.67
C ASP A 58 12.44 -4.43 -13.72
N LYS A 59 11.75 -4.84 -12.64
CA LYS A 59 10.28 -4.90 -12.55
C LYS A 59 9.61 -3.80 -11.74
N VAL A 60 10.32 -3.19 -10.79
CA VAL A 60 9.74 -2.24 -9.81
C VAL A 60 10.19 -0.82 -10.15
N GLU A 61 9.24 0.12 -10.13
CA GLU A 61 9.48 1.52 -10.45
C GLU A 61 9.62 2.39 -9.19
N ALA A 62 8.74 2.19 -8.21
CA ALA A 62 8.76 2.94 -6.96
C ALA A 62 8.10 2.20 -5.79
N LEU A 63 8.41 2.65 -4.59
CA LEU A 63 7.68 2.33 -3.37
C LEU A 63 6.95 3.58 -2.89
N LEU A 64 5.71 3.43 -2.42
CA LEU A 64 5.07 4.42 -1.56
C LEU A 64 5.05 3.85 -0.15
N VAL A 65 5.75 4.50 0.78
CA VAL A 65 5.90 4.03 2.16
C VAL A 65 5.26 5.05 3.08
N ASN A 66 4.36 4.60 3.97
CA ASN A 66 3.79 5.48 4.97
C ASN A 66 4.91 6.05 5.87
N LYS A 67 4.96 7.37 6.01
CA LYS A 67 6.00 8.05 6.80
C LYS A 67 6.02 7.60 8.27
N ARG A 68 4.88 7.14 8.83
CA ARG A 68 4.82 6.56 10.18
C ARG A 68 5.63 5.28 10.33
N ILE A 69 5.85 4.53 9.25
CA ILE A 69 6.75 3.36 9.25
C ILE A 69 8.20 3.85 9.25
N LEU A 70 8.49 4.87 8.41
CA LEU A 70 9.83 5.47 8.31
C LEU A 70 10.32 6.11 9.61
N THR A 71 9.42 6.49 10.53
CA THR A 71 9.83 6.95 11.87
C THR A 71 10.37 5.83 12.77
N LYS A 72 10.18 4.56 12.39
CA LYS A 72 10.54 3.38 13.22
C LYS A 72 11.64 2.52 12.59
N ILE A 73 11.73 2.50 11.26
CA ILE A 73 12.69 1.70 10.50
C ILE A 73 13.13 2.47 9.26
N SER A 74 14.42 2.42 8.94
CA SER A 74 14.97 3.18 7.82
C SER A 74 14.48 2.65 6.46
N SER A 75 14.43 3.53 5.47
CA SER A 75 14.03 3.20 4.10
C SER A 75 14.94 2.14 3.48
N GLU A 76 16.24 2.15 3.77
CA GLU A 76 17.20 1.17 3.24
C GLU A 76 16.89 -0.23 3.76
N ARG A 77 16.52 -0.34 5.05
CA ARG A 77 16.18 -1.63 5.65
C ARG A 77 14.86 -2.17 5.12
N ILE A 78 13.86 -1.31 4.92
CA ILE A 78 12.61 -1.67 4.23
C ILE A 78 12.93 -2.16 2.82
N LEU A 79 13.70 -1.39 2.04
CA LEU A 79 14.03 -1.72 0.66
C LEU A 79 14.73 -3.07 0.56
N LYS A 80 15.68 -3.36 1.46
CA LYS A 80 16.37 -4.66 1.51
C LYS A 80 15.39 -5.81 1.71
N ILE A 81 14.47 -5.70 2.68
CA ILE A 81 13.45 -6.74 2.95
C ILE A 81 12.55 -6.95 1.73
N LEU A 82 12.06 -5.87 1.12
CA LEU A 82 11.15 -5.98 -0.03
C LEU A 82 11.84 -6.53 -1.28
N LYS A 83 13.09 -6.17 -1.54
CA LYS A 83 13.90 -6.76 -2.62
C LYS A 83 14.04 -8.27 -2.43
N GLU A 84 14.38 -8.71 -1.21
CA GLU A 84 14.61 -10.13 -0.92
C GLU A 84 13.32 -10.97 -0.89
N LYS A 85 12.19 -10.39 -0.47
CA LYS A 85 10.97 -11.16 -0.14
C LYS A 85 9.76 -10.87 -1.01
N VAL A 86 9.72 -9.75 -1.73
CA VAL A 86 8.51 -9.30 -2.45
C VAL A 86 8.77 -9.10 -3.94
N PHE A 87 9.87 -8.49 -4.35
CA PHE A 87 10.08 -8.06 -5.75
C PHE A 87 10.11 -9.20 -6.76
N ASN A 88 10.43 -10.43 -6.35
CA ASN A 88 10.40 -11.58 -7.24
C ASN A 88 8.98 -12.05 -7.58
N PHE A 89 7.98 -11.65 -6.80
CA PHE A 89 6.59 -12.06 -6.96
C PHE A 89 5.73 -11.04 -7.71
N ILE A 90 6.24 -9.82 -7.92
CA ILE A 90 5.50 -8.79 -8.65
C ILE A 90 5.60 -9.00 -10.16
N SER A 91 4.47 -8.82 -10.84
CA SER A 91 4.39 -8.82 -12.29
C SER A 91 4.42 -7.40 -12.85
N GLU A 92 4.79 -7.26 -14.12
CA GLU A 92 4.68 -5.97 -14.82
C GLU A 92 3.22 -5.48 -14.80
N GLY A 93 3.02 -4.18 -14.63
CA GLY A 93 1.67 -3.61 -14.54
C GLY A 93 0.95 -3.83 -13.21
N GLU A 94 1.59 -4.40 -12.20
CA GLU A 94 0.96 -4.67 -10.90
C GLU A 94 1.20 -3.57 -9.86
N ILE A 95 0.27 -3.44 -8.92
CA ILE A 95 0.43 -2.66 -7.68
C ILE A 95 0.22 -3.61 -6.51
N LEU A 96 1.28 -3.89 -5.76
CA LEU A 96 1.17 -4.76 -4.59
C LEU A 96 1.02 -3.93 -3.32
N LYS A 97 -0.02 -4.24 -2.54
CA LYS A 97 -0.13 -3.82 -1.15
C LYS A 97 0.72 -4.75 -0.28
N VAL A 98 1.61 -4.17 0.52
CA VAL A 98 2.37 -4.88 1.54
C VAL A 98 1.94 -4.39 2.91
N ASP A 99 1.27 -5.26 3.66
CA ASP A 99 0.97 -5.03 5.07
C ASP A 99 2.29 -5.20 5.87
N PHE A 100 2.77 -4.11 6.48
CA PHE A 100 4.11 -4.02 7.04
C PHE A 100 4.05 -3.51 8.49
N LYS A 101 3.82 -4.43 9.42
CA LYS A 101 3.71 -4.13 10.86
C LYS A 101 5.08 -4.06 11.52
N VAL A 102 5.43 -2.88 12.05
CA VAL A 102 6.63 -2.67 12.86
C VAL A 102 6.26 -2.60 14.33
N ILE A 103 6.83 -3.49 15.14
CA ILE A 103 6.71 -3.49 16.60
C ILE A 103 8.10 -3.20 17.17
N VAL A 104 8.21 -2.15 17.99
CA VAL A 104 9.43 -1.80 18.71
C VAL A 104 9.23 -2.17 20.16
N SER A 105 10.11 -3.02 20.69
CA SER A 105 10.11 -3.44 22.10
C SER A 105 11.43 -3.02 22.74
N CYS A 106 11.35 -2.44 23.93
CA CYS A 106 12.50 -2.10 24.76
C CYS A 106 12.40 -2.90 26.06
N VAL A 107 13.52 -3.47 26.51
CA VAL A 107 13.64 -4.04 27.85
C VAL A 107 14.25 -2.95 28.71
N ILE A 108 13.54 -2.56 29.76
CA ILE A 108 14.03 -1.60 30.74
C ILE A 108 14.61 -2.44 31.89
N GLU A 109 15.92 -2.29 32.13
CA GLU A 109 16.61 -2.84 33.31
C GLU A 109 16.28 -2.04 34.57
#